data_AF-A0A101IPJ5-F1
#
_entry.id   AF-A0A101IPJ5-F1
#
_cell.length_a   1.000
_cell.length_b   1.000
_cell.length_c   1.000
_cell.angle_alpha   90.00
_cell.angle_beta   90.00
_cell.angle_gamma   90.00
#
_symmetry.space_group_name_H-M   'P 1'
#
loop_
_entity.id
_entity.type
_entity.pdbx_description
1 polymer ?
#
loop_
_entity_poly.entity_id
_entity_poly.type
_entity_poly.pdbx_seq_one_letter_code
_entity_poly.pdbx_strand_id
1 'polypeptide(L)'
;PVEDETGDLVVYADPMLSTVFSNLMDNTIRHGESATRVRVWSYPGENGDLVLVWEDNGVGIPLEEKERIFERDVGKNTGLGLFLIREILGITGISITETGTPGKGARFEMRVPHGVYRHAASGDLR
;
A
#
# COMPACT_ATOMS: atom_id res chain seq x y z
N PRO A 1 1.30 -7.87 -14.51
CA PRO A 1 2.40 -6.90 -14.58
C PRO A 1 2.33 -5.89 -13.44
N VAL A 2 3.48 -5.35 -12.99
CA VAL A 2 3.52 -4.23 -12.05
C VAL A 2 3.83 -2.96 -12.85
N GLU A 3 2.92 -2.00 -12.80
CA GLU A 3 3.07 -0.66 -13.37
C GLU A 3 3.51 0.30 -12.26
N ASP A 4 4.78 0.69 -12.26
CA ASP A 4 5.34 1.65 -11.29
C ASP A 4 5.39 3.05 -11.91
N GLU A 5 4.61 3.96 -11.34
CA GLU A 5 4.50 5.38 -11.70
C GLU A 5 4.92 6.30 -10.54
N THR A 6 5.74 5.79 -9.61
CA THR A 6 6.23 6.57 -8.46
C THR A 6 7.43 7.46 -8.80
N GLY A 7 8.10 7.18 -9.93
CA GLY A 7 9.19 8.01 -10.45
C GLY A 7 10.39 8.04 -9.52
N ASP A 8 10.75 9.24 -9.08
CA ASP A 8 11.91 9.54 -8.23
C ASP A 8 11.53 9.68 -6.74
N LEU A 9 10.33 9.23 -6.37
CA LEU A 9 9.84 9.32 -5.00
C LEU A 9 10.72 8.54 -4.02
N VAL A 10 11.14 9.22 -2.96
CA VAL A 10 11.85 8.64 -1.81
C VAL A 10 11.03 8.92 -0.55
N VAL A 11 10.76 7.86 0.22
CA VAL A 11 9.99 7.93 1.47
C VAL A 11 10.90 7.55 2.63
N TYR A 12 10.86 8.32 3.71
CA TYR A 12 11.44 7.94 4.99
C TYR A 12 10.48 6.97 5.69
N ALA A 13 10.89 5.71 5.80
CA ALA A 13 10.06 4.64 6.33
C ALA A 13 10.90 3.67 7.17
N ASP A 14 10.21 2.81 7.91
CA ASP A 14 10.83 1.68 8.60
C ASP A 14 11.59 0.77 7.60
N PRO A 15 12.76 0.20 7.96
CA PRO A 15 13.51 -0.71 7.09
C PRO A 15 12.70 -1.91 6.58
N MET A 16 11.62 -2.28 7.27
CA MET A 16 10.70 -3.34 6.86
C MET A 16 9.67 -2.88 5.82
N LEU A 17 9.75 -1.67 5.25
CA LEU A 17 8.85 -1.21 4.19
C LEU A 17 8.78 -2.18 3.00
N SER A 18 9.88 -2.84 2.65
CA SER A 18 9.87 -3.90 1.61
C SER A 18 8.89 -5.04 1.94
N THR A 19 8.75 -5.37 3.22
CA THR A 19 7.81 -6.39 3.72
C THR A 19 6.36 -5.94 3.50
N VAL A 20 6.07 -4.64 3.58
CA VAL A 20 4.73 -4.09 3.26
C VAL A 20 4.36 -4.44 1.82
N PHE A 21 5.19 -4.07 0.86
CA PHE A 21 4.92 -4.35 -0.56
C PHE A 21 4.89 -5.83 -0.89
N SER A 22 5.76 -6.65 -0.26
CA SER A 22 5.68 -8.11 -0.42
C SER A 22 4.36 -8.69 0.09
N ASN A 23 3.84 -8.22 1.23
CA ASN A 23 2.55 -8.68 1.73
C ASN A 23 1.38 -8.19 0.87
N LEU A 24 1.43 -6.95 0.33
CA LEU A 24 0.41 -6.48 -0.61
C LEU A 24 0.40 -7.32 -1.90
N MET A 25 1.58 -7.68 -2.42
CA MET A 25 1.68 -8.59 -3.56
C MET A 25 1.12 -9.97 -3.25
N ASP A 26 1.48 -10.55 -2.10
CA ASP A 26 0.94 -11.84 -1.66
C ASP A 26 -0.59 -11.80 -1.55
N ASN A 27 -1.15 -10.70 -1.05
CA ASN A 27 -2.59 -10.51 -0.98
C ASN A 27 -3.22 -10.45 -2.37
N THR A 28 -2.64 -9.70 -3.30
CA THR A 28 -3.12 -9.66 -4.69
C THR A 28 -3.07 -11.05 -5.35
N ILE A 29 -2.01 -11.83 -5.13
CA ILE A 29 -1.88 -13.18 -5.71
C ILE A 29 -2.93 -14.15 -5.13
N ARG A 30 -3.19 -14.07 -3.83
CA ARG A 30 -4.10 -15.02 -3.15
C ARG A 30 -5.56 -14.65 -3.24
N HIS A 31 -5.87 -13.36 -3.20
CA HIS A 31 -7.24 -12.84 -3.06
C HIS A 31 -7.70 -12.04 -4.28
N GLY A 32 -6.78 -11.63 -5.16
CA GLY A 32 -7.13 -10.85 -6.34
C GLY A 32 -7.93 -11.64 -7.37
N GLU A 33 -7.90 -12.98 -7.34
CA GLU A 33 -8.56 -13.92 -8.28
C GLU A 33 -8.31 -13.59 -9.77
N SER A 34 -9.08 -12.66 -10.34
CA SER A 34 -8.93 -12.12 -11.69
C SER A 34 -7.84 -11.07 -11.84
N ALA A 35 -7.09 -10.78 -10.77
CA ALA A 35 -6.02 -9.81 -10.79
C ALA A 35 -4.95 -10.21 -11.81
N THR A 36 -4.73 -9.34 -12.78
CA THR A 36 -3.72 -9.48 -13.84
C THR A 36 -2.69 -8.36 -13.79
N ARG A 37 -2.98 -7.31 -13.03
CA ARG A 37 -2.18 -6.10 -12.95
C ARG A 37 -2.20 -5.52 -11.54
N VAL A 38 -1.04 -5.01 -11.15
CA VAL A 38 -0.86 -4.09 -10.03
C VAL A 38 -0.34 -2.77 -10.59
N ARG A 39 -0.83 -1.66 -10.08
CA ARG A 39 -0.36 -0.31 -10.38
C ARG A 39 0.04 0.37 -9.07
N VAL A 40 1.18 1.06 -9.09
CA VAL A 40 1.72 1.80 -7.94
C VAL A 40 1.99 3.22 -8.39
N TRP A 41 1.37 4.20 -7.74
CA TRP A 41 1.54 5.62 -8.08
C TRP A 41 1.35 6.47 -6.84
N SER A 42 1.63 7.77 -6.95
CA SER A 42 1.37 8.69 -5.84
C SER A 42 0.66 9.96 -6.30
N TYR A 43 0.01 10.65 -5.36
CA TYR A 43 -0.58 11.96 -5.59
C TYR A 43 -0.53 12.82 -4.32
N PRO A 44 -0.58 14.17 -4.43
CA PRO A 44 -0.63 15.05 -3.27
C PRO A 44 -1.90 14.83 -2.43
N GLY A 45 -1.71 14.63 -1.13
CA GLY A 45 -2.77 14.58 -0.14
C GLY A 45 -3.05 15.95 0.49
N GLU A 46 -3.85 15.95 1.55
CA GLU A 46 -4.15 17.15 2.33
C GLU A 46 -2.95 17.58 3.19
N ASN A 47 -2.86 18.87 3.51
CA ASN A 47 -1.86 19.44 4.43
C ASN A 47 -0.39 19.17 4.03
N GLY A 48 -0.12 18.95 2.74
CA GLY A 48 1.23 18.65 2.24
C GLY A 48 1.64 17.19 2.40
N ASP A 49 0.71 16.31 2.79
CA ASP A 49 0.97 14.88 2.79
C ASP A 49 1.04 14.33 1.35
N LEU A 50 1.59 13.14 1.20
CA LEU A 50 1.56 12.37 -0.03
C LEU A 50 0.68 11.14 0.18
N VAL A 51 -0.09 10.75 -0.83
CA VAL A 51 -0.75 9.45 -0.86
C VAL A 51 -0.04 8.55 -1.85
N LEU A 52 0.57 7.48 -1.35
CA LEU A 52 1.14 6.39 -2.15
C LEU A 52 0.09 5.28 -2.29
N VAL A 53 -0.19 4.89 -3.53
CA VAL A 53 -1.27 3.96 -3.84
C VAL A 53 -0.71 2.66 -4.36
N TRP A 54 -1.25 1.55 -3.84
CA TRP A 54 -1.17 0.23 -4.44
C TRP A 54 -2.57 -0.18 -4.89
N GLU A 55 -2.77 -0.46 -6.18
CA GLU A 55 -4.05 -0.95 -6.69
C GLU A 55 -3.86 -2.18 -7.56
N ASP A 56 -4.66 -3.20 -7.33
CA ASP A 56 -4.83 -4.30 -8.27
C ASP A 56 -6.17 -4.19 -9.01
N ASN A 57 -6.33 -4.99 -10.08
CA ASN A 57 -7.58 -5.11 -10.82
C ASN A 57 -8.32 -6.42 -10.52
N GLY A 58 -8.20 -6.91 -9.28
CA GLY A 58 -8.85 -8.12 -8.84
C GLY A 58 -10.33 -7.95 -8.50
N VAL A 59 -10.85 -8.87 -7.69
CA VAL A 59 -12.23 -8.83 -7.18
C VAL A 59 -12.45 -7.76 -6.09
N GLY A 60 -11.37 -7.20 -5.52
CA GLY A 60 -11.45 -6.23 -4.44
C GLY A 60 -11.93 -6.81 -3.11
N ILE A 61 -12.17 -5.94 -2.14
CA ILE A 61 -12.55 -6.32 -0.77
C ILE A 61 -13.97 -5.81 -0.47
N PRO A 62 -14.86 -6.63 0.12
CA PRO A 62 -16.19 -6.19 0.55
C PRO A 62 -16.15 -4.99 1.49
N LEU A 63 -17.14 -4.10 1.40
CA LEU A 63 -17.16 -2.84 2.15
C LEU A 63 -17.09 -3.06 3.67
N GLU A 64 -17.79 -4.09 4.15
CA GLU A 64 -17.87 -4.50 5.55
C GLU A 64 -16.56 -5.12 6.09
N GLU A 65 -15.64 -5.50 5.20
CA GLU A 65 -14.37 -6.11 5.57
C GLU A 65 -13.21 -5.10 5.58
N LYS A 66 -13.33 -3.96 4.88
CA LYS A 66 -12.25 -2.98 4.65
C LYS A 66 -11.45 -2.58 5.89
N GLU A 67 -12.10 -2.37 7.02
CA GLU A 67 -11.40 -2.06 8.28
C GLU A 67 -10.96 -3.33 9.01
N ARG A 68 -11.80 -4.38 8.97
CA ARG A 68 -11.58 -5.63 9.68
C ARG A 68 -10.37 -6.40 9.19
N ILE A 69 -10.02 -6.31 7.90
CA ILE A 69 -8.84 -6.97 7.35
C ILE A 69 -7.52 -6.53 8.03
N PHE A 70 -7.49 -5.37 8.66
CA PHE A 70 -6.33 -4.87 9.42
C PHE A 70 -6.29 -5.36 10.88
N GLU A 71 -7.27 -6.16 11.32
CA GLU A 71 -7.29 -6.75 12.67
C GLU A 71 -6.39 -7.99 12.76
N ARG A 72 -5.76 -8.18 13.94
CA ARG A 72 -4.72 -9.19 14.20
C ARG A 72 -5.12 -10.64 13.92
N ASP A 73 -6.42 -10.96 13.95
CA ASP A 73 -6.93 -12.34 13.87
C ASP A 73 -7.51 -12.73 12.49
N VAL A 74 -7.60 -11.80 11.53
CA VAL A 74 -8.25 -12.04 10.23
C VAL A 74 -7.34 -12.80 9.24
N GLY A 75 -6.06 -13.03 9.58
CA GLY A 75 -5.06 -13.63 8.68
C GLY A 75 -4.18 -14.73 9.30
N LYS A 76 -4.67 -15.48 10.30
CA LYS A 76 -3.87 -16.47 11.08
C LYS A 76 -3.08 -17.52 10.27
N ASN A 77 -3.29 -17.65 8.96
CA ASN A 77 -2.61 -18.60 8.09
C ASN A 77 -2.00 -18.00 6.80
N THR A 78 -1.89 -16.67 6.64
CA THR A 78 -1.59 -16.04 5.33
C THR A 78 -0.33 -15.16 5.30
N GLY A 79 0.74 -15.50 6.01
CA GLY A 79 1.89 -14.59 6.14
C GLY A 79 1.57 -13.45 7.10
N LEU A 80 2.45 -12.46 7.22
CA LEU A 80 2.42 -11.51 8.33
C LEU A 80 1.16 -10.62 8.39
N GLY A 81 0.35 -10.60 7.33
CA GLY A 81 -1.00 -10.04 7.30
C GLY A 81 -1.05 -8.52 7.20
N LEU A 82 -2.22 -7.97 6.85
CA LEU A 82 -2.46 -6.53 6.75
C LEU A 82 -2.34 -5.81 8.11
N PHE A 83 -2.59 -6.53 9.22
CA PHE A 83 -2.28 -6.02 10.56
C PHE A 83 -0.80 -5.63 10.70
N LEU A 84 0.15 -6.50 10.32
CA LEU A 84 1.57 -6.14 10.44
C LEU A 84 1.94 -4.97 9.56
N ILE A 85 1.37 -4.88 8.35
CA ILE A 85 1.60 -3.73 7.47
C ILE A 85 1.26 -2.42 8.19
N ARG A 86 0.11 -2.39 8.88
CA ARG A 86 -0.31 -1.21 9.63
C ARG A 86 0.67 -0.87 10.77
N GLU A 87 1.19 -1.87 11.46
CA GLU A 87 2.21 -1.66 12.51
C GLU A 87 3.52 -1.13 11.93
N ILE A 88 4.03 -1.72 10.84
CA ILE A 88 5.29 -1.28 10.19
C ILE A 88 5.18 0.17 9.71
N LEU A 89 4.10 0.50 9.00
CA LEU A 89 3.88 1.86 8.49
C LEU A 89 3.70 2.87 9.63
N GLY A 90 3.03 2.45 10.71
CA GLY A 90 2.79 3.26 11.90
C GLY A 90 4.07 3.72 12.62
N ILE A 91 5.18 2.98 12.52
CA ILE A 91 6.48 3.36 13.11
C ILE A 91 6.95 4.73 12.61
N THR A 92 6.72 5.03 11.34
CA THR A 92 7.07 6.31 10.71
C THR A 92 5.87 7.24 10.49
N GLY A 93 4.76 6.95 11.16
CA GLY A 93 3.53 7.76 11.08
C GLY A 93 2.78 7.63 9.75
N ILE A 94 3.12 6.64 8.92
CA ILE A 94 2.40 6.37 7.67
C ILE A 94 1.14 5.58 8.02
N SER A 95 -0.03 6.04 7.57
CA SER A 95 -1.28 5.28 7.73
C SER A 95 -1.63 4.52 6.45
N ILE A 96 -2.45 3.49 6.54
CA ILE A 96 -2.95 2.72 5.40
C ILE A 96 -4.47 2.54 5.49
N THR A 97 -5.16 2.72 4.37
CA THR A 97 -6.62 2.53 4.25
C THR A 97 -6.93 1.78 2.95
N GLU A 98 -7.96 0.94 2.94
CA GLU A 98 -8.44 0.29 1.72
C GLU A 98 -9.64 1.06 1.12
N THR A 99 -9.42 1.70 -0.02
CA THR A 99 -10.36 2.63 -0.68
C THR A 99 -10.91 2.09 -2.01
N GLY A 100 -10.61 0.84 -2.36
CA GLY A 100 -11.04 0.18 -3.59
C GLY A 100 -12.55 -0.03 -3.66
N THR A 101 -13.03 -0.38 -4.86
CA THR A 101 -14.46 -0.70 -5.06
C THR A 101 -14.59 -2.23 -5.23
N PRO A 102 -15.45 -2.91 -4.45
CA PRO A 102 -15.73 -4.32 -4.65
C PRO A 102 -16.07 -4.61 -6.12
N GLY A 103 -15.48 -5.67 -6.68
CA GLY A 103 -15.58 -6.07 -8.08
C GLY A 103 -14.71 -5.26 -9.06
N LYS A 104 -13.93 -4.28 -8.60
CA LYS A 104 -13.03 -3.46 -9.44
C LYS A 104 -11.57 -3.51 -9.02
N GLY A 105 -11.26 -4.22 -7.94
CA GLY A 105 -9.92 -4.35 -7.40
C GLY A 105 -9.77 -3.79 -6.00
N ALA A 106 -8.69 -4.21 -5.33
CA ALA A 106 -8.29 -3.64 -4.05
C ALA A 106 -7.39 -2.43 -4.28
N ARG A 107 -7.61 -1.36 -3.52
CA ARG A 107 -6.79 -0.16 -3.52
C ARG A 107 -6.38 0.17 -2.09
N PHE A 108 -5.09 0.07 -1.81
CA PHE A 108 -4.49 0.46 -0.56
C PHE A 108 -3.83 1.84 -0.71
N GLU A 109 -4.33 2.82 0.03
CA GLU A 109 -3.80 4.17 0.09
C GLU A 109 -2.97 4.32 1.37
N MET A 110 -1.66 4.55 1.18
CA MET A 110 -0.71 4.84 2.25
C MET A 110 -0.48 6.34 2.33
N ARG A 111 -0.94 6.97 3.41
CA ARG A 111 -0.76 8.40 3.64
C ARG A 111 0.58 8.63 4.31
N VAL A 112 1.48 9.26 3.58
CA VAL A 112 2.84 9.59 3.98
C VAL A 112 2.86 11.04 4.46
N PRO A 113 3.16 11.32 5.75
CA PRO A 113 3.13 12.67 6.30
C PRO A 113 4.06 13.65 5.56
N HIS A 114 3.69 14.93 5.57
CA HIS A 114 4.56 15.99 5.09
C HIS A 114 5.94 15.94 5.78
N GLY A 115 7.01 16.12 5.01
CA GLY A 115 8.39 16.12 5.51
C GLY A 115 9.03 14.73 5.69
N VAL A 116 8.28 13.64 5.48
CA VAL A 116 8.84 12.27 5.45
C VAL A 116 8.90 11.67 4.04
N TYR A 117 8.85 12.51 3.01
CA TYR A 117 9.12 12.12 1.63
C TYR A 117 9.81 13.24 0.86
N ARG A 118 10.43 12.88 -0.27
CA ARG A 118 11.02 13.81 -1.24
C ARG A 118 10.99 13.22 -2.63
N HIS A 119 11.05 14.05 -3.65
CA HIS A 119 11.39 13.64 -5.01
C HIS A 119 12.90 13.79 -5.18
N ALA A 120 13.59 12.69 -5.47
CA ALA A 120 15.03 12.71 -5.69
C ALA A 120 15.34 13.55 -6.93
N ALA A 121 16.24 14.53 -6.81
CA ALA A 121 16.68 15.27 -7.99
C ALA A 121 17.32 14.29 -8.98
N SER A 122 17.26 14.60 -10.28
CA SER A 122 17.95 13.86 -11.35
C SER A 122 19.49 13.86 -11.13
N GLY A 123 19.98 13.03 -10.21
CA GLY A 123 21.36 13.05 -9.72
C GLY A 123 21.59 12.37 -8.37
N ASP A 124 20.56 12.23 -7.53
CA ASP A 124 20.68 11.64 -6.18
C ASP A 124 20.69 10.10 -6.16
N LEU A 125 20.33 9.45 -7.27
CA LEU A 125 20.40 8.01 -7.46
C LEU A 125 21.74 7.64 -8.12
N ARG A 126 22.83 7.62 -7.35
CA ARG A 126 24.13 7.08 -7.75
C ARG A 126 24.69 6.15 -6.70
#